data_AF-A0A6B2LVM1-F1
#
_entry.id   AF-A0A6B2LVM1-F1
#
_cell.length_a   1.000
_cell.length_b   1.000
_cell.length_c   1.000
_cell.angle_alpha   90.00
_cell.angle_beta   90.00
_cell.angle_gamma   90.00
#
_symmetry.space_group_name_H-M   'P 1'
#
loop_
_entity.id
_entity.type
_entity.pdbx_description
1 polymer ?
#
loop_
_entity_poly.entity_id
_entity_poly.type
_entity_poly.pdbx_seq_one_letter_code
_entity_poly.pdbx_strand_id
1 'polypeptide(L)'
;MTDTERWIKDLVDAHHILVFTKSGHCPKVKGIFSKLGVLYHEVDLDHLENGKIIQRTLKKMTGHRTVPSIWIGKKFIGGSDGMYSLSCPPF
;
A
#
# COMPACT_ATOMS: atom_id res chain seq x y z
N MET A 1 -4.77 -5.38 -20.91
CA MET A 1 -3.94 -5.47 -19.69
C MET A 1 -3.07 -4.23 -19.66
N THR A 2 -3.14 -3.41 -18.62
CA THR A 2 -2.27 -2.21 -18.55
C THR A 2 -0.92 -2.58 -17.96
N ASP A 3 0.17 -2.04 -18.49
CA ASP A 3 1.56 -2.30 -18.03
C ASP A 3 1.70 -2.12 -16.51
N THR A 4 0.99 -1.12 -15.98
CA THR A 4 0.96 -0.80 -14.56
C THR A 4 0.37 -1.91 -13.67
N GLU A 5 -0.66 -2.63 -14.13
CA GLU A 5 -1.22 -3.76 -13.35
C GLU A 5 -0.20 -4.87 -13.17
N ARG A 6 0.56 -5.16 -14.22
CA ARG A 6 1.59 -6.19 -14.20
C ARG A 6 2.72 -5.79 -13.25
N TRP A 7 3.15 -4.53 -13.33
CA TRP A 7 4.18 -4.00 -12.44
C TRP A 7 3.77 -4.05 -10.96
N ILE A 8 2.53 -3.69 -10.62
CA ILE A 8 2.05 -3.79 -9.22
C ILE A 8 2.04 -5.26 -8.78
N LYS A 9 1.58 -6.18 -9.63
CA LYS A 9 1.58 -7.61 -9.29
C LYS A 9 2.99 -8.16 -9.08
N ASP A 10 3.93 -7.76 -9.93
CA ASP A 10 5.35 -8.15 -9.82
C ASP A 10 5.94 -7.66 -8.50
N LEU A 11 5.73 -6.39 -8.14
CA LEU A 11 6.14 -5.84 -6.86
C LEU A 11 5.52 -6.57 -5.66
N VAL A 12 4.23 -6.88 -5.73
CA VAL A 12 3.50 -7.58 -4.67
C VAL A 12 3.92 -9.06 -4.57
N ASP A 13 4.45 -9.63 -5.65
CA ASP A 13 5.04 -10.98 -5.67
C ASP A 13 6.48 -10.98 -5.13
N ALA A 14 7.27 -9.98 -5.52
CA ALA A 14 8.65 -9.77 -5.09
C ALA A 14 8.76 -9.36 -3.62
N HIS A 15 7.81 -8.56 -3.13
CA HIS A 15 7.78 -8.05 -1.76
C HIS A 15 6.55 -8.53 -1.01
N HIS A 16 6.79 -9.17 0.15
CA HIS A 16 5.70 -9.64 1.01
C HIS A 16 4.84 -8.48 1.54
N ILE A 17 5.45 -7.34 1.85
CA ILE A 17 4.76 -6.16 2.37
C ILE A 17 5.08 -4.98 1.49
N LEU A 18 4.04 -4.42 0.86
CA LEU A 18 4.15 -3.29 -0.04
C LEU A 18 3.18 -2.18 0.37
N VAL A 19 3.66 -0.93 0.36
CA VAL A 19 2.93 0.23 0.88
C VAL A 19 2.99 1.32 -0.18
N PHE A 20 1.85 1.62 -0.81
CA PHE A 20 1.75 2.75 -1.71
C PHE A 20 1.36 4.01 -0.94
N THR A 21 2.18 5.05 -1.06
CA THR A 21 1.96 6.38 -0.44
C THR A 21 1.87 7.46 -1.51
N LYS A 22 1.37 8.63 -1.13
CA LYS A 22 1.39 9.83 -1.97
C LYS A 22 1.52 11.05 -1.07
N SER A 23 2.33 12.04 -1.48
CA SER A 23 2.53 13.38 -0.90
C SER A 23 1.70 13.62 0.37
N GLY A 24 2.29 13.26 1.50
CA GLY A 24 1.60 13.15 2.78
C GLY A 24 1.84 11.79 3.45
N HIS A 25 3.12 11.49 3.73
CA HIS A 25 3.56 10.41 4.61
C HIS A 25 2.57 10.26 5.78
N CYS A 26 1.84 9.15 5.85
CA CYS A 26 1.01 8.85 7.01
C CYS A 26 1.94 8.35 8.13
N PRO A 27 2.29 9.17 9.15
CA PRO A 27 3.18 8.72 10.22
C PRO A 27 2.60 7.52 10.99
N LYS A 28 1.27 7.40 10.99
CA LYS A 28 0.54 6.28 11.59
C LYS A 28 0.95 4.93 11.01
N VAL A 29 1.06 4.84 9.69
CA VAL A 29 1.41 3.58 9.00
C VAL A 29 2.86 3.20 9.30
N LYS A 30 3.80 4.15 9.24
CA LYS A 30 5.21 3.90 9.63
C LYS A 30 5.33 3.48 11.09
N GLY A 31 4.58 4.10 11.99
CA GLY A 31 4.55 3.74 13.41
C GLY A 31 4.06 2.31 13.65
N ILE A 32 3.03 1.86 12.91
CA ILE A 32 2.53 0.49 13.02
C ILE A 32 3.56 -0.51 12.46
N PHE A 33 4.14 -0.24 11.30
CA PHE A 33 5.17 -1.11 10.74
C PHE A 33 6.42 -1.20 11.63
N SER A 34 6.85 -0.07 12.20
CA SER A 34 7.94 -0.02 13.17
C SER A 34 7.61 -0.82 14.44
N LYS A 35 6.38 -0.69 14.97
CA LYS A 35 5.90 -1.51 16.09
C LYS A 35 5.86 -3.01 15.78
N LEU A 36 5.44 -3.37 14.58
CA LEU A 36 5.40 -4.76 14.11
C LEU A 36 6.82 -5.31 13.85
N GLY A 37 7.82 -4.44 13.70
CA GLY A 37 9.20 -4.85 13.40
C GLY A 37 9.35 -5.52 12.03
N VAL A 38 8.42 -5.28 11.10
CA VAL A 38 8.40 -5.92 9.80
C VAL A 38 9.02 -5.02 8.74
N LEU A 39 9.82 -5.61 7.85
CA LEU A 39 10.35 -4.92 6.68
C LEU A 39 9.23 -4.74 5.66
N TYR A 40 9.03 -3.50 5.22
CA TYR A 40 8.05 -3.14 4.21
C TYR A 40 8.71 -2.32 3.10
N HIS A 41 8.19 -2.47 1.89
CA HIS A 41 8.61 -1.67 0.75
C HIS A 41 7.63 -0.53 0.54
N GLU A 42 8.10 0.72 0.68
CA GLU A 42 7.27 1.90 0.38
C GLU A 42 7.50 2.39 -1.05
N VAL A 43 6.40 2.62 -1.76
CA VAL A 43 6.38 3.17 -3.12
C VAL A 43 5.63 4.50 -3.07
N ASP A 44 6.37 5.59 -3.24
CA ASP A 44 5.75 6.91 -3.30
C ASP A 44 5.29 7.24 -4.73
N LEU A 45 3.97 7.42 -4.86
CA LEU A 45 3.33 7.72 -6.14
C LEU A 45 3.55 9.17 -6.59
N ASP A 46 3.92 10.08 -5.69
CA ASP A 46 4.17 11.48 -6.04
C ASP A 46 5.53 11.64 -6.73
N HIS A 47 6.49 10.80 -6.36
CA HIS A 47 7.80 10.71 -7.00
C HIS A 47 7.79 10.00 -8.36
N LEU A 48 6.68 9.36 -8.74
CA LEU A 48 6.56 8.64 -10.02
C LEU A 48 5.76 9.50 -11.00
N GLU A 49 6.29 9.70 -12.21
CA GLU A 49 5.54 10.35 -13.31
C GLU A 49 4.20 9.65 -13.59
N ASN A 50 4.19 8.32 -13.40
CA ASN A 50 3.04 7.44 -13.61
C ASN A 50 2.16 7.28 -12.37
N GLY A 51 2.40 8.05 -11.30
CA GLY A 51 1.66 7.97 -10.04
C GLY A 51 0.13 8.05 -10.20
N LYS A 52 -0.35 8.92 -11.11
CA LYS A 52 -1.79 9.03 -11.44
C LYS A 52 -2.35 7.75 -12.05
N ILE A 53 -1.58 7.09 -12.91
CA ILE A 53 -1.98 5.85 -13.57
C ILE A 53 -2.01 4.72 -12.55
N ILE A 54 -0.94 4.59 -11.74
CA ILE A 54 -0.85 3.61 -10.66
C ILE A 54 -2.00 3.77 -9.68
N GLN A 55 -2.30 4.99 -9.24
CA GLN A 55 -3.43 5.27 -8.34
C GLN A 55 -4.77 4.83 -8.94
N ARG A 56 -4.99 5.09 -10.24
CA ARG A 56 -6.22 4.68 -10.95
C ARG A 56 -6.30 3.15 -11.05
N THR A 57 -5.19 2.49 -11.33
CA THR A 57 -5.09 1.03 -11.41
C THR A 57 -5.30 0.38 -10.05
N LEU A 58 -4.66 0.88 -9.00
CA LEU A 58 -4.88 0.44 -7.62
C LEU A 58 -6.34 0.58 -7.22
N LYS A 59 -7.00 1.70 -7.56
CA LYS A 59 -8.44 1.87 -7.36
C LYS A 59 -9.25 0.80 -8.09
N LYS A 60 -8.87 0.46 -9.32
CA LYS A 60 -9.56 -0.57 -10.11
C LYS A 60 -9.38 -1.97 -9.50
N MET A 61 -8.20 -2.27 -8.96
CA MET A 61 -7.91 -3.57 -8.34
C MET A 61 -8.50 -3.73 -6.94
N THR A 62 -8.44 -2.69 -6.11
CA THR A 62 -8.84 -2.73 -4.69
C THR A 62 -10.23 -2.17 -4.43
N GLY A 63 -10.79 -1.45 -5.40
CA GLY A 63 -11.98 -0.61 -5.20
C GLY A 63 -11.70 0.67 -4.41
N HIS A 64 -10.52 0.82 -3.81
CA HIS A 64 -10.20 1.90 -2.90
C HIS A 64 -9.48 3.04 -3.62
N ARG A 65 -10.08 4.24 -3.59
CA ARG A 65 -9.53 5.45 -4.25
C ARG A 65 -8.43 6.12 -3.41
N THR A 66 -8.39 5.80 -2.12
CA THR A 66 -7.65 6.53 -1.10
C THR A 66 -6.34 5.84 -0.78
N VAL A 67 -5.27 6.63 -0.80
CA VAL A 67 -3.96 6.31 -0.25
C VAL A 67 -3.93 6.66 1.24
N PRO A 68 -3.11 5.99 2.06
CA PRO A 68 -2.18 4.91 1.71
C PRO A 68 -2.91 3.62 1.29
N SER A 69 -2.25 2.79 0.46
CA SER A 69 -2.76 1.46 0.08
C SER A 69 -1.74 0.40 0.48
N ILE A 70 -2.14 -0.51 1.37
CA ILE A 70 -1.25 -1.50 1.97
C ILE A 70 -1.56 -2.89 1.44
N TRP A 71 -0.52 -3.60 1.02
CA TRP A 71 -0.57 -4.95 0.50
C TRP A 71 0.33 -5.85 1.34
N ILE A 72 -0.21 -6.98 1.81
CA ILE A 72 0.51 -7.97 2.60
C ILE A 72 0.22 -9.34 2.01
N GLY A 73 1.25 -10.09 1.63
CA GLY A 73 1.13 -11.48 1.16
C GLY A 73 0.17 -11.63 -0.02
N LYS A 74 0.27 -10.72 -1.02
CA LYS A 74 -0.62 -10.66 -2.19
C LYS A 74 -2.07 -10.25 -1.91
N LYS A 75 -2.39 -9.96 -0.65
CA LYS A 75 -3.71 -9.50 -0.22
C LYS A 75 -3.69 -8.01 0.06
N PHE A 76 -4.67 -7.30 -0.48
CA PHE A 76 -4.93 -5.93 -0.10
C PHE A 76 -5.54 -5.90 1.30
N ILE A 77 -4.89 -5.16 2.20
CA ILE A 77 -5.32 -5.02 3.60
C ILE A 77 -6.24 -3.82 3.76
N GLY A 78 -5.98 -2.73 3.03
CA GLY A 78 -6.75 -1.50 3.16
C GLY A 78 -5.86 -0.26 3.12
N GLY A 79 -6.42 0.84 3.62
CA GLY A 79 -5.66 2.06 3.89
C GLY A 79 -5.31 2.22 5.37
N SER A 80 -5.21 3.47 5.83
CA SER A 80 -4.81 3.79 7.22
C SER A 80 -5.69 3.12 8.28
N ASP A 81 -6.98 2.95 8.00
CA ASP A 81 -7.95 2.34 8.91
C ASP A 81 -7.74 0.82 9.06
N GLY A 82 -7.53 0.12 7.94
CA GLY A 82 -7.24 -1.32 7.94
C GLY A 82 -5.95 -1.67 8.67
N MET A 83 -4.94 -0.80 8.59
CA MET A 83 -3.69 -0.98 9.36
C MET A 83 -3.92 -0.85 10.86
N TYR A 84 -4.80 0.07 11.27
CA TYR A 84 -5.13 0.28 12.68
C TYR A 84 -5.85 -0.94 13.27
N SER A 85 -6.79 -1.50 12.50
CA SER A 85 -7.52 -2.73 12.85
C SER A 85 -6.59 -3.94 13.05
N LEU A 86 -5.52 -4.07 12.26
CA LEU A 86 -4.49 -5.10 12.46
C LEU A 86 -3.64 -4.89 13.71
N SER A 87 -3.39 -3.63 14.08
CA SER A 87 -2.50 -3.28 15.20
C SER A 87 -3.17 -3.32 16.57
N CYS A 88 -4.50 -3.31 16.60
CA CYS A 88 -5.28 -3.19 17.82
C CYS A 88 -6.16 -4.44 17.97
N PRO A 89 -5.75 -5.45 18.78
CA PRO A 89 -6.65 -6.55 19.11
C PRO A 89 -7.89 -5.98 19.81
N PRO A 90 -9.11 -6.48 19.52
CA PRO A 90 -10.27 -6.13 20.30
C PRO A 90 -10.03 -6.62 21.74
N PHE A 91 -10.19 -5.70 22.70
CA PHE A 91 -10.26 -6.02 24.12
C PHE A 91 -11.48 -6.89 24.43
#